data_AF-A0A559M1T4-F1
#
_entry.id   AF-A0A559M1T4-F1
#
_cell.length_a   1.000
_cell.length_b   1.000
_cell.length_c   1.000
_cell.angle_alpha   90.00
_cell.angle_beta   90.00
_cell.angle_gamma   90.00
#
_symmetry.space_group_name_H-M   'P 1'
#
loop_
_entity.id
_entity.type
_entity.pdbx_description
1 polymer ?
#
loop_
_entity_poly.entity_id
_entity_poly.type
_entity_poly.pdbx_seq_one_letter_code
_entity_poly.pdbx_strand_id
1 'polypeptide(L)'
;MGRRIILPGDQRPEVDGEEVSEDVYRVRRYLRGVPEGQGELVYASALPQESNLDLMGGVDFRKGCYVGQELTIRTRHTGVVRKRILPIMLYGVDEPMPTSLEYDPTKEYGVERIPRETGVAPWMKRGRSAGKFLTGVGNIGLGLCRLDNMAGVSVGGEPAKAYEEGDEFKMEWQVEGLQPEKVKVKAFVPWEEGHLGGKQ
;
A
#
# COMPACT_ATOMS: atom_id res chain seq x y z
N MET A 1 0.57 -16.06 -1.63
CA MET A 1 1.70 -15.76 -0.72
C MET A 1 2.42 -17.03 -0.23
N GLY A 2 2.55 -18.08 -1.05
CA GLY A 2 3.19 -19.33 -0.59
C GLY A 2 2.33 -20.11 0.42
N ARG A 3 2.98 -20.82 1.34
CA ARG A 3 2.36 -21.65 2.39
C ARG A 3 2.81 -21.16 3.77
N ARG A 4 1.94 -21.27 4.77
CA ARG A 4 2.29 -21.07 6.18
C ARG A 4 2.50 -22.44 6.81
N ILE A 5 3.63 -22.64 7.48
CA ILE A 5 3.96 -23.87 8.20
C ILE A 5 3.98 -23.53 9.68
N ILE A 6 3.25 -24.29 10.50
CA ILE A 6 3.20 -24.13 11.95
C ILE A 6 3.71 -25.42 12.55
N LEU A 7 4.81 -25.32 13.31
CA LEU A 7 5.49 -26.46 13.92
C LEU A 7 5.68 -26.20 15.42
N PRO A 8 5.86 -27.25 16.22
CA PRO A 8 6.46 -27.14 17.56
C PRO A 8 7.79 -26.37 17.49
N GLY A 9 8.12 -25.59 18.54
CA GLY A 9 9.24 -24.65 18.52
C GLY A 9 10.64 -25.29 18.42
N ASP A 10 10.73 -26.60 18.63
CA ASP A 10 11.93 -27.43 18.50
C ASP A 10 12.09 -28.06 17.10
N GLN A 11 11.12 -27.86 16.20
CA GLN A 11 11.12 -28.45 14.86
C GLN A 11 11.39 -27.41 13.78
N ARG A 12 12.09 -27.83 12.72
CA ARG A 12 12.30 -27.03 11.51
C ARG A 12 11.52 -27.63 10.34
N PRO A 13 11.04 -26.81 9.40
CA PRO A 13 10.33 -27.31 8.23
C PRO A 13 11.29 -28.06 7.31
N GLU A 14 10.92 -29.29 6.93
CA GLU A 14 11.57 -30.02 5.85
C GLU A 14 11.04 -29.51 4.51
N VAL A 15 11.65 -28.44 3.99
CA VAL A 15 11.28 -27.83 2.71
C VAL A 15 12.52 -27.65 1.84
N ASP A 16 12.32 -27.80 0.53
CA ASP A 16 13.34 -27.49 -0.46
C ASP A 16 13.37 -25.95 -0.65
N GLY A 17 14.46 -25.32 -0.20
CA GLY A 17 14.63 -23.87 -0.28
C GLY A 17 15.75 -23.35 0.63
N GLU A 18 16.18 -22.12 0.34
CA GLU A 18 17.19 -21.41 1.13
C GLU A 18 16.53 -20.54 2.20
N GLU A 19 17.14 -20.50 3.39
CA GLU A 19 16.76 -19.57 4.44
C GLU A 19 17.18 -18.16 4.04
N VAL A 20 16.23 -17.23 4.03
CA VAL A 20 16.42 -15.83 3.60
C VAL A 20 15.95 -14.88 4.70
N SER A 21 16.38 -13.62 4.63
CA SER A 21 15.94 -12.60 5.57
C SER A 21 14.44 -12.29 5.44
N GLU A 22 13.87 -11.74 6.51
CA GLU A 22 12.47 -11.29 6.53
C GLU A 22 12.17 -10.25 5.42
N ASP A 23 13.15 -9.43 5.05
CA ASP A 23 12.97 -8.43 3.99
C ASP A 23 12.66 -9.05 2.63
N VAL A 24 13.17 -10.26 2.32
CA VAL A 24 12.81 -10.97 1.10
C VAL A 24 11.31 -11.32 1.09
N TYR A 25 10.75 -11.69 2.24
CA TYR A 25 9.31 -11.91 2.40
C TYR A 25 8.52 -10.61 2.26
N ARG A 26 8.99 -9.52 2.88
CA ARG A 26 8.37 -8.19 2.79
C ARG A 26 8.36 -7.67 1.36
N VAL A 27 9.47 -7.77 0.63
CA VAL A 27 9.56 -7.41 -0.79
C VAL A 27 8.50 -8.15 -1.60
N ARG A 28 8.38 -9.48 -1.41
CA ARG A 28 7.36 -10.29 -2.11
C ARG A 28 5.93 -9.82 -1.80
N ARG A 29 5.66 -9.41 -0.55
CA ARG A 29 4.35 -8.86 -0.15
C ARG A 29 4.08 -7.50 -0.77
N TYR A 30 5.06 -6.60 -0.73
CA TYR A 30 4.93 -5.22 -1.22
C TYR A 30 4.73 -5.19 -2.73
N LEU A 31 5.44 -6.01 -3.50
CA LEU A 31 5.21 -6.17 -4.93
C LEU A 31 3.78 -6.65 -5.28
N ARG A 32 3.07 -7.26 -4.32
CA ARG A 32 1.70 -7.78 -4.49
C ARG A 32 0.63 -6.95 -3.76
N GLY A 33 1.02 -5.90 -3.06
CA GLY A 33 0.10 -5.05 -2.29
C GLY A 33 -0.55 -5.75 -1.11
N VAL A 34 0.17 -6.67 -0.46
CA VAL A 34 -0.34 -7.47 0.67
C VAL A 34 0.11 -6.86 2.01
N PRO A 35 -0.77 -6.15 2.73
CA PRO A 35 -0.45 -5.63 4.05
C PRO A 35 -0.47 -6.73 5.13
N GLU A 36 0.47 -6.69 6.07
CA GLU A 36 0.60 -7.60 7.21
C GLU A 36 1.21 -6.88 8.43
N GLY A 37 0.60 -7.07 9.60
CA GLY A 37 1.14 -6.56 10.87
C GLY A 37 0.90 -5.07 11.14
N GLN A 38 1.34 -4.60 12.31
CA GLN A 38 1.00 -3.27 12.84
C GLN A 38 1.65 -2.09 12.10
N GLY A 39 2.74 -2.33 11.36
CA GLY A 39 3.37 -1.28 10.55
C GLY A 39 2.58 -0.93 9.29
N GLU A 40 1.65 -1.79 8.91
CA GLU A 40 0.91 -1.73 7.65
C GLU A 40 -0.60 -1.60 7.91
N LEU A 41 -1.07 -2.24 8.98
CA LEU A 41 -2.42 -2.16 9.50
C LEU A 41 -2.43 -1.32 10.79
N VAL A 42 -2.47 0.00 10.62
CA VAL A 42 -2.39 0.95 11.73
C VAL A 42 -3.55 0.74 12.71
N TYR A 43 -3.22 0.55 13.98
CA TYR A 43 -4.19 0.27 15.04
C TYR A 43 -5.26 1.37 15.12
N ALA A 44 -6.51 0.96 15.33
CA ALA A 44 -7.70 1.81 15.45
C ALA A 44 -8.06 2.70 14.23
N SER A 45 -7.20 2.81 13.21
CA SER A 45 -7.47 3.61 12.01
C SER A 45 -7.59 2.78 10.72
N ALA A 46 -7.02 1.58 10.69
CA ALA A 46 -7.14 0.69 9.54
C ALA A 46 -8.58 0.21 9.35
N LEU A 47 -9.16 0.51 8.17
CA LEU A 47 -10.46 -0.02 7.76
C LEU A 47 -10.26 -1.29 6.91
N PRO A 48 -11.13 -2.32 7.03
CA PRO A 48 -10.97 -3.57 6.29
C PRO A 48 -10.85 -3.37 4.77
N GLN A 49 -11.71 -2.54 4.18
CA GLN A 49 -11.69 -2.27 2.74
C GLN A 49 -10.51 -1.40 2.32
N GLU A 50 -10.10 -0.44 3.15
CA GLU A 50 -8.88 0.34 2.86
C GLU A 50 -7.64 -0.57 2.92
N SER A 51 -7.69 -1.63 3.73
CA SER A 51 -6.61 -2.61 3.91
C SER A 51 -6.69 -3.81 2.96
N ASN A 52 -7.58 -3.78 1.97
CA ASN A 52 -7.81 -4.86 1.00
C ASN A 52 -8.28 -6.20 1.60
N LEU A 53 -8.78 -6.21 2.85
CA LEU A 53 -9.28 -7.45 3.47
C LEU A 53 -10.52 -7.99 2.74
N ASP A 54 -11.31 -7.13 2.11
CA ASP A 54 -12.43 -7.53 1.25
C ASP A 54 -11.94 -8.25 -0.02
N LEU A 55 -10.82 -7.81 -0.60
CA LEU A 55 -10.21 -8.43 -1.78
C LEU A 55 -9.46 -9.72 -1.45
N MET A 56 -8.91 -9.84 -0.24
CA MET A 56 -8.16 -11.01 0.23
C MET A 56 -9.04 -12.08 0.89
N GLY A 57 -10.37 -11.93 0.87
CA GLY A 57 -11.30 -12.88 1.50
C GLY A 57 -11.31 -12.85 3.04
N GLY A 58 -10.82 -11.77 3.64
CA GLY A 58 -10.82 -11.55 5.09
C GLY A 58 -12.15 -11.02 5.66
N VAL A 59 -13.12 -10.70 4.79
CA VAL A 59 -14.47 -10.26 5.18
C VAL A 59 -15.50 -11.15 4.49
N ASP A 60 -16.31 -11.83 5.30
CA ASP A 60 -17.52 -12.51 4.81
C ASP A 60 -18.73 -11.61 5.08
N PHE A 61 -19.42 -11.22 4.01
CA PHE A 61 -20.62 -10.38 4.08
C PHE A 61 -21.91 -11.18 4.34
N ARG A 62 -21.84 -12.51 4.33
CA ARG A 62 -22.98 -13.42 4.52
C ARG A 62 -23.03 -14.05 5.92
N LYS A 63 -21.98 -13.89 6.72
CA LYS A 63 -21.93 -14.43 8.09
C LYS A 63 -22.79 -13.61 9.06
N GLY A 64 -23.05 -14.19 10.23
CA GLY A 64 -23.78 -13.55 11.33
C GLY A 64 -23.06 -12.34 11.94
N CYS A 65 -23.62 -11.81 13.03
CA CYS A 65 -23.13 -10.57 13.65
C CYS A 65 -21.70 -10.70 14.21
N TYR A 66 -20.87 -9.70 13.95
CA TYR A 66 -19.52 -9.57 14.51
C TYR A 66 -19.20 -8.10 14.83
N VAL A 67 -18.22 -7.87 15.72
CA VAL A 67 -17.82 -6.52 16.14
C VAL A 67 -17.34 -5.70 14.94
N GLY A 68 -17.87 -4.49 14.76
CA GLY A 68 -17.51 -3.60 13.65
C GLY A 68 -18.19 -3.92 12.32
N GLN A 69 -19.14 -4.86 12.30
CA GLN A 69 -19.87 -5.24 11.09
C GLN A 69 -20.62 -4.07 10.45
N GLU A 70 -21.31 -3.24 11.24
CA GLU A 70 -22.14 -2.14 10.71
C GLU A 70 -21.34 -1.19 9.82
N LEU A 71 -20.17 -0.75 10.29
CA LEU A 71 -19.27 0.11 9.52
C LEU A 71 -18.73 -0.60 8.26
N THR A 72 -18.38 -1.88 8.39
CA THR A 72 -17.85 -2.67 7.29
C THR A 72 -18.91 -2.83 6.18
N ILE A 73 -20.14 -3.17 6.57
CA ILE A 73 -21.28 -3.35 5.65
C ILE A 73 -21.68 -2.02 5.03
N ARG A 74 -21.74 -0.94 5.82
CA ARG A 74 -22.05 0.41 5.30
C ARG A 74 -21.08 0.81 4.20
N THR A 75 -19.77 0.65 4.42
CA THR A 75 -18.74 0.95 3.41
C THR A 75 -18.89 0.10 2.15
N ARG A 76 -19.34 -1.15 2.27
CA ARG A 76 -19.63 -2.01 1.11
C ARG A 76 -20.86 -1.53 0.34
N HIS A 77 -21.95 -1.19 1.02
CA HIS A 77 -23.21 -0.78 0.37
C HIS A 77 -23.18 0.63 -0.20
N THR A 78 -22.44 1.56 0.42
CA THR A 78 -22.22 2.89 -0.18
C THR A 78 -21.42 2.80 -1.47
N GLY A 79 -20.72 1.68 -1.71
CA GLY A 79 -20.12 1.34 -3.01
C GLY A 79 -18.85 2.11 -3.37
N VAL A 80 -18.29 2.90 -2.45
CA VAL A 80 -17.19 3.82 -2.75
C VAL A 80 -16.06 3.67 -1.74
N VAL A 81 -15.07 2.83 -2.06
CA VAL A 81 -13.79 2.76 -1.33
C VAL A 81 -12.82 3.72 -1.99
N ARG A 82 -12.63 4.92 -1.42
CA ARG A 82 -11.79 5.98 -2.02
C ARG A 82 -10.29 5.82 -1.76
N LYS A 83 -9.92 5.08 -0.71
CA LYS A 83 -8.54 4.85 -0.32
C LYS A 83 -8.28 3.35 -0.23
N ARG A 84 -7.13 2.90 -0.70
CA ARG A 84 -6.64 1.54 -0.47
C ARG A 84 -5.14 1.55 -0.21
N ILE A 85 -4.68 0.53 0.51
CA ILE A 85 -3.26 0.22 0.58
C ILE A 85 -2.81 -0.25 -0.80
N LEU A 86 -1.85 0.47 -1.39
CA LEU A 86 -1.24 0.15 -2.67
C LEU A 86 0.26 -0.08 -2.50
N PRO A 87 0.86 -0.96 -3.30
CA PRO A 87 2.28 -0.90 -3.58
C PRO A 87 2.70 0.50 -4.01
N ILE A 88 3.82 0.96 -3.46
CA ILE A 88 4.48 2.18 -3.89
C ILE A 88 5.93 1.88 -4.25
N MET A 89 6.46 2.60 -5.24
CA MET A 89 7.88 2.65 -5.55
C MET A 89 8.40 4.06 -5.32
N LEU A 90 9.55 4.13 -4.66
CA LEU A 90 10.35 5.33 -4.46
C LEU A 90 11.32 5.46 -5.62
N TYR A 91 11.53 6.70 -6.09
CA TYR A 91 12.50 7.01 -7.14
C TYR A 91 13.13 8.39 -6.90
N GLY A 92 14.30 8.60 -7.50
CA GLY A 92 15.09 9.81 -7.34
C GLY A 92 14.38 11.04 -7.93
N VAL A 93 14.69 12.22 -7.41
CA VAL A 93 14.10 13.47 -7.88
C VAL A 93 14.43 13.77 -9.35
N ASP A 94 15.61 13.35 -9.79
CA ASP A 94 16.14 13.51 -11.15
C ASP A 94 15.98 12.24 -12.02
N GLU A 95 15.33 11.19 -11.48
CA GLU A 95 15.08 9.95 -12.20
C GLU A 95 13.73 10.02 -12.93
N PRO A 96 13.60 9.38 -14.11
CA PRO A 96 12.32 9.28 -14.79
C PRO A 96 11.33 8.47 -13.95
N MET A 97 10.05 8.83 -14.05
CA MET A 97 8.99 8.11 -13.37
C MET A 97 8.99 6.62 -13.78
N PRO A 98 8.98 5.67 -12.83
CA PRO A 98 8.96 4.26 -13.14
C PRO A 98 7.66 3.86 -13.85
N THR A 99 7.75 2.96 -14.83
CA THR A 99 6.58 2.46 -15.59
C THR A 99 6.05 1.13 -15.05
N SER A 100 6.91 0.34 -14.39
CA SER A 100 6.61 -0.94 -13.75
C SER A 100 6.96 -0.92 -12.26
N LEU A 101 6.35 -1.84 -11.50
CA LEU A 101 6.67 -2.07 -10.09
C LEU A 101 7.75 -3.15 -9.95
N GLU A 102 8.94 -2.75 -9.52
CA GLU A 102 10.14 -3.59 -9.44
C GLU A 102 10.96 -3.24 -8.21
N TYR A 103 11.51 -4.27 -7.56
CA TYR A 103 12.45 -4.10 -6.45
C TYR A 103 13.87 -4.04 -7.00
N ASP A 104 14.63 -3.02 -6.60
CA ASP A 104 16.04 -2.87 -6.89
C ASP A 104 16.83 -2.72 -5.58
N PRO A 105 17.61 -3.74 -5.16
CA PRO A 105 18.35 -3.69 -3.91
C PRO A 105 19.52 -2.69 -3.93
N THR A 106 19.88 -2.14 -5.10
CA THR A 106 20.96 -1.15 -5.23
C THR A 106 20.47 0.28 -5.03
N LYS A 107 19.15 0.50 -5.01
CA LYS A 107 18.52 1.80 -4.82
C LYS A 107 18.25 2.08 -3.36
N GLU A 108 19.06 2.98 -2.78
CA GLU A 108 18.92 3.40 -1.39
C GLU A 108 18.30 4.80 -1.29
N TYR A 109 16.99 4.87 -1.06
CA TYR A 109 16.29 6.13 -0.81
C TYR A 109 16.05 6.42 0.68
N GLY A 110 16.71 5.66 1.57
CA GLY A 110 16.55 5.80 3.01
C GLY A 110 15.13 5.51 3.51
N VAL A 111 14.42 4.56 2.88
CA VAL A 111 13.02 4.23 3.19
C VAL A 111 12.78 3.95 4.68
N GLU A 112 13.77 3.37 5.36
CA GLU A 112 13.74 3.07 6.79
C GLU A 112 13.66 4.33 7.67
N ARG A 113 14.18 5.47 7.16
CA ARG A 113 14.19 6.77 7.86
C ARG A 113 12.90 7.56 7.66
N ILE A 114 12.08 7.20 6.67
CA ILE A 114 10.83 7.90 6.40
C ILE A 114 9.85 7.58 7.54
N PRO A 115 9.39 8.59 8.31
CA PRO A 115 8.44 8.33 9.39
C PRO A 115 7.17 7.67 8.85
N ARG A 116 6.59 6.74 9.63
CA ARG A 116 5.29 6.16 9.29
C ARG A 116 4.24 7.26 9.23
N GLU A 117 3.26 7.06 8.37
CA GLU A 117 2.19 8.03 8.09
C GLU A 117 2.66 9.36 7.47
N THR A 118 3.91 9.46 7.01
CA THR A 118 4.39 10.59 6.19
C THR A 118 3.42 10.85 5.04
N GLY A 119 2.98 12.10 4.91
CA GLY A 119 2.03 12.50 3.88
C GLY A 119 2.62 12.39 2.48
N VAL A 120 1.85 11.82 1.56
CA VAL A 120 2.14 11.86 0.14
C VAL A 120 1.42 13.07 -0.46
N ALA A 121 2.16 13.94 -1.12
CA ALA A 121 1.65 15.16 -1.75
C ALA A 121 2.06 15.22 -3.23
N PRO A 122 1.34 15.96 -4.09
CA PRO A 122 1.78 16.18 -5.45
C PRO A 122 3.14 16.90 -5.50
N TRP A 123 3.97 16.60 -6.50
CA TRP A 123 5.30 17.18 -6.66
C TRP A 123 5.24 18.66 -7.04
N MET A 124 4.50 18.99 -8.10
CA MET A 124 4.39 20.35 -8.68
C MET A 124 3.12 21.10 -8.26
N LYS A 125 2.02 20.38 -8.04
CA LYS A 125 0.70 21.00 -7.81
C LYS A 125 0.51 21.26 -6.31
N ARG A 126 0.02 22.46 -5.95
CA ARG A 126 -0.46 22.70 -4.59
C ARG A 126 -1.78 21.93 -4.44
N GLY A 127 -1.80 20.90 -3.59
CA GLY A 127 -2.93 19.98 -3.50
C GLY A 127 -3.11 19.36 -2.13
N ARG A 128 -4.28 18.76 -1.93
CA ARG A 128 -4.55 17.94 -0.74
C ARG A 128 -3.66 16.70 -0.75
N SER A 129 -3.33 16.18 0.43
CA SER A 129 -2.61 14.92 0.58
C SER A 129 -3.29 13.81 -0.25
N ALA A 130 -2.49 13.15 -1.09
CA ALA A 130 -2.89 12.08 -1.98
C ALA A 130 -2.83 10.70 -1.30
N GLY A 131 -2.15 10.61 -0.15
CA GLY A 131 -2.03 9.39 0.62
C GLY A 131 -1.09 9.52 1.81
N LYS A 132 -0.78 8.39 2.43
CA LYS A 132 0.19 8.29 3.52
C LYS A 132 1.13 7.10 3.29
N PHE A 133 2.40 7.30 3.57
CA PHE A 133 3.38 6.22 3.68
C PHE A 133 3.06 5.31 4.86
N LEU A 134 3.19 3.99 4.69
CA LEU A 134 3.06 3.05 5.80
C LEU A 134 4.43 2.50 6.19
N THR A 135 5.11 1.85 5.26
CA THR A 135 6.45 1.25 5.44
C THR A 135 7.01 0.81 4.09
N GLY A 136 8.30 0.44 4.04
CA GLY A 136 8.95 -0.07 2.84
C GLY A 136 10.25 -0.81 3.13
N VAL A 137 10.87 -1.31 2.06
CA VAL A 137 12.19 -1.97 1.99
C VAL A 137 12.86 -1.52 0.70
N GLY A 138 14.09 -1.01 0.78
CA GLY A 138 14.83 -0.48 -0.36
C GLY A 138 14.04 0.60 -1.12
N ASN A 139 13.66 0.32 -2.37
CA ASN A 139 12.91 1.24 -3.23
C ASN A 139 11.40 0.99 -3.29
N ILE A 140 10.84 0.03 -2.54
CA ILE A 140 9.40 -0.26 -2.58
C ILE A 140 8.78 -0.25 -1.19
N GLY A 141 7.45 -0.18 -1.15
CA GLY A 141 6.70 -0.25 0.10
C GLY A 141 5.20 -0.30 -0.09
N LEU A 142 4.48 0.04 0.98
CA LEU A 142 3.04 0.21 0.98
C LEU A 142 2.67 1.63 1.39
N GLY A 143 1.65 2.18 0.73
CA GLY A 143 1.05 3.45 1.07
C GLY A 143 -0.47 3.35 1.09
N LEU A 144 -1.11 4.05 2.03
CA LEU A 144 -2.56 4.26 1.98
C LEU A 144 -2.84 5.38 0.97
N CYS A 145 -3.22 4.99 -0.24
CA CYS A 145 -3.34 5.87 -1.39
C CYS A 145 -4.80 6.18 -1.69
N ARG A 146 -5.08 7.43 -2.06
CA ARG A 146 -6.36 7.79 -2.66
C ARG A 146 -6.38 7.32 -4.12
N LEU A 147 -7.35 6.49 -4.46
CA LEU A 147 -7.45 5.83 -5.77
C LEU A 147 -7.65 6.83 -6.91
N ASP A 148 -8.46 7.86 -6.66
CA ASP A 148 -8.77 8.95 -7.60
C ASP A 148 -7.55 9.79 -7.98
N ASN A 149 -6.64 10.01 -7.03
CA ASN A 149 -5.49 10.88 -7.19
C ASN A 149 -4.23 10.14 -7.63
N MET A 150 -3.94 8.96 -7.08
CA MET A 150 -2.64 8.32 -7.27
C MET A 150 -2.63 7.18 -8.29
N ALA A 151 -3.81 6.68 -8.66
CA ALA A 151 -3.93 5.49 -9.50
C ALA A 151 -4.85 5.69 -10.72
N GLY A 152 -5.49 6.86 -10.87
CA GLY A 152 -6.44 7.11 -11.96
C GLY A 152 -7.68 6.21 -11.93
N VAL A 153 -7.92 5.51 -10.83
CA VAL A 153 -8.99 4.51 -10.72
C VAL A 153 -10.32 5.22 -10.48
N SER A 154 -11.30 4.88 -11.30
CA SER A 154 -12.68 5.36 -11.15
C SER A 154 -13.32 4.77 -9.88
N VAL A 155 -13.94 5.61 -9.05
CA VAL A 155 -14.54 5.16 -7.78
C VAL A 155 -16.03 5.47 -7.79
N GLY A 156 -16.88 4.46 -7.59
CA GLY A 156 -18.34 4.65 -7.54
C GLY A 156 -18.98 4.97 -8.88
N GLY A 157 -18.36 4.56 -10.00
CA GLY A 157 -18.83 4.88 -11.36
C GLY A 157 -18.51 6.31 -11.81
N GLU A 158 -17.82 7.10 -10.96
CA GLU A 158 -17.29 8.40 -11.35
C GLU A 158 -15.85 8.23 -11.88
N PRO A 159 -15.51 8.82 -13.04
CA PRO A 159 -14.15 8.80 -13.55
C PRO A 159 -13.20 9.49 -12.57
N ALA A 160 -11.93 9.07 -12.54
CA ALA A 160 -10.90 9.81 -11.82
C ALA A 160 -10.77 11.22 -12.42
N LYS A 161 -11.17 12.25 -11.66
CA LYS A 161 -11.13 13.66 -12.12
C LYS A 161 -9.86 14.39 -11.71
N ALA A 162 -9.05 13.79 -10.85
CA ALA A 162 -7.95 14.46 -10.17
C ALA A 162 -6.55 13.94 -10.55
N TYR A 163 -6.48 12.87 -11.35
CA TYR A 163 -5.25 12.28 -11.84
C TYR A 163 -5.07 12.58 -13.33
N GLU A 164 -3.91 13.11 -13.69
CA GLU A 164 -3.45 13.24 -15.07
C GLU A 164 -2.26 12.29 -15.28
N GLU A 165 -2.16 11.70 -16.47
CA GLU A 165 -1.00 10.89 -16.82
C GLU A 165 0.28 11.73 -16.73
N GLY A 166 1.25 11.25 -15.95
CA GLY A 166 2.46 12.00 -15.65
C GLY A 166 2.44 12.77 -14.33
N ASP A 167 1.34 12.75 -13.57
CA ASP A 167 1.32 13.32 -12.22
C ASP A 167 2.33 12.63 -11.29
N GLU A 168 3.26 13.44 -10.78
CA GLU A 168 4.29 13.00 -9.83
C GLU A 168 3.91 13.32 -8.39
N PHE A 169 4.28 12.45 -7.47
CA PHE A 169 4.06 12.62 -6.03
C PHE A 169 5.36 12.54 -5.26
N LYS A 170 5.35 13.08 -4.05
CA LYS A 170 6.50 13.10 -3.15
C LYS A 170 6.13 12.85 -1.70
N MET A 171 7.15 12.43 -0.96
CA MET A 171 7.20 12.45 0.48
C MET A 171 8.33 13.39 0.90
N GLU A 172 8.08 14.21 1.90
CA GLU A 172 9.06 15.11 2.50
C GLU A 172 9.02 14.89 4.00
N TRP A 173 10.19 14.71 4.62
CA TRP A 173 10.32 14.52 6.06
C TRP A 173 11.55 15.23 6.59
N GLN A 174 11.58 15.44 7.90
CA GLN A 174 12.69 16.08 8.57
C GLN A 174 13.22 15.15 9.65
N VAL A 175 14.53 14.95 9.65
CA VAL A 175 15.25 14.26 10.71
C VAL A 175 15.96 15.32 11.55
N GLU A 176 15.90 15.19 12.88
CA GLU A 176 16.52 16.16 13.78
C GLU A 176 18.01 16.29 13.50
N GLY A 177 18.50 17.53 13.36
CA GLY A 177 19.90 17.83 13.04
C GLY A 177 20.30 17.65 11.58
N LEU A 178 19.39 17.21 10.70
CA LEU A 178 19.64 17.07 9.26
C LEU A 178 18.77 18.03 8.43
N GLN A 179 19.16 18.22 7.18
CA GLN A 179 18.34 18.93 6.21
C GLN A 179 17.06 18.12 5.88
N PRO A 180 15.93 18.78 5.55
CA PRO A 180 14.74 18.09 5.08
C PRO A 180 15.06 17.19 3.90
N GLU A 181 14.67 15.92 4.00
CA GLU A 181 14.81 14.93 2.94
C GLU A 181 13.51 14.85 2.14
N LYS A 182 13.64 14.52 0.85
CA LYS A 182 12.49 14.29 -0.03
C LYS A 182 12.77 13.20 -1.04
N VAL A 183 11.75 12.46 -1.41
CA VAL A 183 11.80 11.42 -2.44
C VAL A 183 10.53 11.45 -3.26
N LYS A 184 10.63 11.11 -4.55
CA LYS A 184 9.44 10.92 -5.38
C LYS A 184 8.87 9.53 -5.15
N VAL A 185 7.56 9.40 -5.33
CA VAL A 185 6.82 8.16 -5.09
C VAL A 185 5.75 7.95 -6.17
N LYS A 186 5.58 6.71 -6.60
CA LYS A 186 4.49 6.28 -7.50
C LYS A 186 3.74 5.10 -6.88
N ALA A 187 2.42 5.14 -6.93
CA ALA A 187 1.58 4.01 -6.54
C ALA A 187 1.25 3.13 -7.75
N PHE A 188 1.06 1.84 -7.48
CA PHE A 188 0.70 0.84 -8.50
C PHE A 188 -0.53 0.07 -8.04
N VAL A 189 -1.40 -0.30 -8.99
CA VAL A 189 -2.58 -1.13 -8.70
C VAL A 189 -2.21 -2.58 -9.02
N PRO A 190 -2.11 -3.49 -8.04
CA PRO A 190 -1.61 -4.85 -8.26
C PRO A 190 -2.72 -5.83 -8.70
N TRP A 191 -3.96 -5.37 -8.83
CA TRP A 191 -5.12 -6.15 -9.26
C TRP A 191 -5.79 -5.52 -10.48
N GLU A 192 -6.49 -6.33 -11.27
CA GLU A 192 -7.29 -5.82 -12.39
C GLU A 192 -8.48 -4.98 -11.88
N GLU A 193 -8.77 -3.85 -12.52
CA GLU A 193 -9.80 -2.87 -12.10
C GLU A 193 -11.19 -3.49 -11.86
N GLY A 194 -11.51 -4.60 -12.52
CA GLY A 194 -12.77 -5.35 -12.34
C GLY A 194 -13.03 -5.87 -10.92
N HIS A 195 -12.00 -6.00 -10.08
CA HIS A 195 -12.13 -6.45 -8.68
C HIS A 195 -12.63 -5.37 -7.72
N LEU A 196 -12.65 -4.10 -8.15
CA LEU A 196 -13.08 -2.96 -7.32
C LEU A 196 -14.58 -2.68 -7.39
N GLY A 197 -15.29 -3.34 -8.32
CA GLY A 197 -16.74 -3.23 -8.50
C GLY A 197 -17.50 -3.97 -7.41
N GLY A 198 -18.09 -3.21 -6.49
CA GLY A 198 -19.11 -3.72 -5.58
C GLY A 198 -20.40 -4.02 -6.34
N LYS A 199 -20.51 -5.22 -6.94
CA LYS A 199 -21.76 -5.95 -7.24
C LYS A 199 -21.40 -7.33 -7.83
N GLN A 200 -21.52 -8.36 -7.00
CA GLN A 200 -22.07 -9.66 -7.42
C GLN A 200 -23.44 -9.76 -6.76
#